data_AF-A0A9X0F2B8-F1
#
_entry.id   AF-A0A9X0F2B8-F1
#
_cell.length_a   1.000
_cell.length_b   1.000
_cell.length_c   1.000
_cell.angle_alpha   90.00
_cell.angle_beta   90.00
_cell.angle_gamma   90.00
#
_symmetry.space_group_name_H-M   'P 1'
#
loop_
_entity.id
_entity.type
_entity.pdbx_description
1 polymer ?
#
loop_
_entity_poly.entity_id
_entity_poly.type
_entity_poly.pdbx_seq_one_letter_code
_entity_poly.pdbx_strand_id
1 'polypeptide(L)' 'MSLISEIDGSFMGLECAIEKVIWCGLPCLISCIPSKLLYFQAEQGSGPPERYILRKI' A
#
# COMPACT_ATOMS: atom_id res chain seq x y z
N MET A 1 15.99 -5.16 -3.27
CA MET A 1 15.10 -6.13 -2.57
C MET A 1 14.03 -5.33 -1.87
N SER A 2 12.77 -5.76 -1.96
CA SER A 2 11.71 -5.18 -1.12
C SER A 2 12.00 -5.49 0.34
N LEU A 3 11.83 -4.50 1.22
CA LEU A 3 11.94 -4.66 2.67
C LEU A 3 10.79 -5.51 3.24
N ILE A 4 9.74 -5.72 2.45
CA ILE A 4 8.53 -6.49 2.77
C ILE A 4 8.33 -7.62 1.73
N SER A 5 9.40 -8.36 1.43
CA SER A 5 9.44 -9.40 0.39
C SER A 5 8.39 -10.50 0.56
N GLU A 6 7.92 -10.76 1.79
CA GLU A 6 6.87 -11.73 2.08
C GLU A 6 5.50 -11.34 1.51
N ILE A 7 5.25 -10.04 1.32
CA ILE A 7 3.96 -9.52 0.83
C ILE A 7 4.07 -8.80 -0.51
N ASP A 8 5.27 -8.44 -0.95
CA ASP A 8 5.49 -7.82 -2.26
C ASP A 8 5.01 -8.74 -3.40
N GLY A 9 4.17 -8.20 -4.29
CA GLY A 9 3.57 -8.93 -5.40
C GLY A 9 2.53 -10.00 -5.03
N SER A 10 2.13 -10.11 -3.75
CA SER A 10 1.15 -11.10 -3.30
C SER A 10 -0.31 -10.63 -3.47
N PHE A 11 -1.24 -11.59 -3.52
CA PHE A 11 -2.68 -11.33 -3.55
C PHE A 11 -3.32 -11.66 -2.20
N MET A 12 -4.09 -10.73 -1.65
CA MET A 12 -4.86 -10.91 -0.41
C MET A 12 -6.05 -9.96 -0.36
N GLY A 13 -6.91 -10.12 0.66
CA GLY A 13 -8.01 -9.18 0.90
C GLY A 13 -7.50 -7.77 1.22
N LEU A 14 -8.25 -6.75 0.79
CA LEU A 14 -7.85 -5.34 0.93
C LEU A 14 -7.58 -4.93 2.39
N GLU A 15 -8.44 -5.37 3.32
CA GLU A 15 -8.28 -5.10 4.76
C GLU A 15 -6.97 -5.67 5.29
N CYS A 16 -6.68 -6.95 5.01
CA CYS A 16 -5.42 -7.60 5.36
C CYS A 16 -4.21 -6.91 4.73
N ALA A 17 -4.30 -6.52 3.45
CA ALA A 17 -3.23 -5.79 2.78
C ALA A 17 -2.93 -4.46 3.48
N ILE A 18 -3.96 -3.70 3.86
CA ILE A 18 -3.82 -2.43 4.59
C ILE A 18 -3.19 -2.67 5.96
N GLU A 19 -3.74 -3.59 6.77
CA GLU A 19 -3.23 -3.89 8.11
C GLU A 19 -1.75 -4.28 8.11
N LYS A 20 -1.31 -5.03 7.09
CA LYS A 20 0.09 -5.42 6.96
C LYS A 20 1.03 -4.26 6.59
N VAL A 21 0.57 -3.25 5.85
CA VAL A 21 1.43 -2.15 5.37
C VAL A 21 1.37 -0.88 6.23
N ILE A 22 0.27 -0.63 6.97
CA ILE A 22 0.11 0.61 7.75
C ILE A 22 1.18 0.79 8.82
N TRP A 23 1.75 -0.31 9.33
CA TRP A 23 2.78 -0.29 10.37
C TRP A 23 4.20 -0.30 9.82
N CYS A 24 4.38 -0.46 8.50
CA CYS A 24 5.71 -0.56 7.92
C CYS A 24 6.44 0.79 7.87
N GLY A 25 5.73 1.92 7.94
CA GLY A 25 6.31 3.26 7.79
C GLY A 25 6.90 3.54 6.39
N LEU A 26 6.81 2.57 5.48
CA LEU A 26 7.36 2.60 4.13
C LEU A 26 6.28 2.99 3.11
N PRO A 27 6.68 3.60 1.99
CA PRO A 27 5.76 3.84 0.90
C PRO A 27 5.30 2.51 0.29
N CYS A 28 3.99 2.36 0.07
CA CYS A 28 3.42 1.14 -0.49
C CYS A 28 2.27 1.41 -1.47
N LEU A 29 2.11 0.52 -2.44
CA LEU A 29 0.98 0.49 -3.37
C LEU A 29 0.20 -0.81 -3.19
N ILE A 30 -1.11 -0.69 -2.97
CA ILE A 30 -2.04 -1.81 -2.97
C ILE A 30 -2.94 -1.67 -4.20
N SER A 31 -2.90 -2.64 -5.10
CA SER A 31 -3.81 -2.70 -6.25
C SER A 31 -5.18 -3.22 -5.83
N CYS A 32 -6.08 -2.32 -5.44
CA CYS A 32 -7.46 -2.64 -5.05
C CYS A 32 -8.26 -3.26 -6.21
N ILE A 33 -8.12 -2.68 -7.41
CA ILE A 33 -8.68 -3.23 -8.65
C ILE A 33 -7.54 -3.22 -9.67
N PRO A 34 -7.06 -4.40 -10.12
CA PRO A 34 -5.96 -4.50 -11.07
C PRO A 34 -6.11 -3.54 -12.25
N SER A 35 -5.06 -2.74 -12.48
CA SER A 35 -4.97 -1.73 -13.55
C SER A 35 -6.00 -0.58 -13.52
N LYS A 36 -6.82 -0.46 -12.46
CA LYS A 36 -7.89 0.55 -12.38
C LYS A 36 -7.83 1.41 -11.12
N LEU A 37 -7.56 0.80 -9.96
CA LEU A 37 -7.66 1.46 -8.67
C LEU A 37 -6.53 1.00 -7.75
N LEU A 38 -5.82 1.95 -7.15
CA LEU A 38 -4.74 1.71 -6.21
C LEU A 38 -4.98 2.50 -4.92
N TYR A 39 -4.61 1.92 -3.79
CA TYR A 39 -4.35 2.64 -2.56
C TYR A 39 -2.85 2.91 -2.46
N PHE A 40 -2.49 4.16 -2.18
CA PHE A 40 -1.12 4.58 -1.97
C PHE A 40 -0.96 5.13 -0.56
N GLN A 41 0.05 4.65 0.16
CA GLN A 41 0.53 5.23 1.40
C GLN A 41 1.94 5.78 1.16
N ALA A 42 2.17 7.03 1.52
CA ALA A 42 3.48 7.65 1.43
C ALA A 42 4.39 7.20 2.57
N GLU A 43 5.69 7.51 2.44
CA GLU A 43 6.65 7.33 3.52
C GLU A 43 6.25 8.16 4.75
N GLN A 44 6.44 7.61 5.94
CA GLN A 44 6.15 8.32 7.17
C GLN A 44 7.29 9.29 7.53
N GLY A 45 7.04 10.59 7.38
CA GLY A 45 7.95 11.65 7.87
C GLY A 45 7.65 12.07 9.31
N SER A 46 6.59 12.84 9.52
CA SER A 46 6.11 13.29 10.84
C SER A 46 4.60 13.16 10.92
N GLY A 47 4.09 12.56 12.01
CA GLY A 47 2.67 12.23 12.15
C GLY A 47 2.25 11.02 11.30
N PRO A 48 0.94 10.82 11.08
CA PRO A 48 0.44 9.74 10.24
C PRO A 48 0.85 9.92 8.77
N PRO A 49 1.17 8.84 8.04
CA PRO A 49 1.50 8.94 6.62
C PRO A 49 0.28 9.42 5.81
N GLU A 50 0.56 10.20 4.76
CA GLU A 50 -0.43 10.59 3.78
C GLU A 50 -0.92 9.38 2.98
N ARG A 51 -2.20 9.39 2.64
CA ARG A 51 -2.90 8.27 2.03
C ARG A 51 -3.78 8.75 0.89
N TYR A 52 -3.72 8.06 -0.23
CA TYR A 52 -4.37 8.46 -1.47
C TYR A 52 -5.06 7.27 -2.15
N ILE A 53 -6.21 7.53 -2.76
CA ILE A 53 -6.84 6.62 -3.70
C ILE A 53 -6.51 7.09 -5.11
N LEU A 54 -5.74 6.30 -5.84
CA LEU A 54 -5.31 6.61 -7.20
C LEU A 54 -6.20 5.86 -8.19
N ARG A 55 -6.71 6.60 -9.19
CA ARG A 55 -7.51 6.05 -10.28
C ARG A 55 -6.81 6.30 -11.60
N LYS A 56 -6.76 5.29 -12.46
CA LYS A 56 -6.26 5.46 -13.83
C LYS A 56 -7.26 6.33 -14.62
N ILE A 57 -6.76 7.41 -15.23
CA ILE A 57 -7.52 8.30 -16.12
C ILE A 57 -7.45 7.74 -17.55
#